data_AF-A0A1J3EYI8-F1
#
_entry.id   AF-A0A1J3EYI8-F1
#
_cell.length_a   1.000
_cell.length_b   1.000
_cell.length_c   1.000
_cell.angle_alpha   90.00
_cell.angle_beta   90.00
_cell.angle_gamma   90.00
#
_symmetry.space_group_name_H-M   'P 1'
#
loop_
_entity.id
_entity.type
_entity.pdbx_description
1 polymer ?
#
loop_
_entity_poly.entity_id
_entity_poly.type
_entity_poly.pdbx_seq_one_letter_code
_entity_poly.pdbx_strand_id
1 'polypeptide(L)' 'MGKHVNIHFKYKSIMYSLLVKTSMEEITLSIVEAMICKKFGLDEKTVEFKFSYIPLLVGCEEYLTVSDTDDLVVYLNTID' A
#
# COMPACT_ATOMS: atom_id res chain seq x y z
N MET A 1 -16.64 8.34 -9.01
CA MET A 1 -15.78 8.52 -7.82
C MET A 1 -14.41 7.92 -8.13
N GLY A 2 -13.36 8.35 -7.44
CA GLY A 2 -11.96 8.46 -7.91
C GLY A 2 -11.44 7.36 -8.84
N LYS A 3 -10.97 7.76 -10.04
CA LYS A 3 -10.31 6.86 -11.01
C LYS A 3 -8.90 6.41 -10.58
N HIS A 4 -8.45 6.86 -9.41
CA HIS A 4 -7.08 6.77 -8.96
C HIS A 4 -7.04 6.48 -7.46
N VAL A 5 -6.12 5.63 -7.05
CA VAL A 5 -5.86 5.31 -5.64
C VAL A 5 -4.60 6.06 -5.21
N ASN A 6 -4.69 6.77 -4.08
CA ASN A 6 -3.53 7.40 -3.45
C ASN A 6 -3.04 6.50 -2.32
N ILE A 7 -1.75 6.16 -2.33
CA ILE A 7 -1.13 5.37 -1.25
C ILE A 7 -0.02 6.19 -0.63
N HIS A 8 -0.11 6.37 0.68
CA HIS A 8 0.94 6.98 1.49
C HIS A 8 1.63 5.89 2.30
N PHE A 9 2.96 5.91 2.32
CA PHE A 9 3.74 4.95 3.07
C PHE A 9 5.04 5.56 3.59
N LYS A 10 5.57 4.99 4.67
CA LYS A 10 6.83 5.43 5.31
C LYS A 10 7.92 4.40 5.05
N TYR A 11 9.09 4.87 4.62
CA TYR A 11 10.29 4.04 4.49
C TYR A 11 11.53 4.83 4.94
N LYS A 12 12.37 4.25 5.80
CA LYS A 12 13.56 4.91 6.39
C LYS A 12 13.25 6.31 6.95
N SER A 13 12.14 6.41 7.70
CA SER A 13 11.65 7.68 8.29
C SER A 13 11.21 8.76 7.30
N ILE A 14 11.14 8.45 6.01
CA ILE A 14 10.67 9.36 4.96
C ILE A 14 9.28 8.92 4.50
N MET A 15 8.37 9.89 4.35
CA MET A 15 7.05 9.66 3.78
C MET A 15 7.12 9.74 2.25
N TYR A 16 6.53 8.77 1.59
CA TYR A 16 6.39 8.69 0.15
C TYR A 16 4.92 8.53 -0.24
N SER A 17 4.61 8.93 -1.46
CA SER A 17 3.27 8.81 -2.03
C SER A 17 3.32 8.15 -3.40
N LEU A 18 2.30 7.34 -3.69
CA LEU A 18 1.99 6.79 -5.01
C LEU A 18 0.61 7.28 -5.45
N LEU A 19 0.51 7.73 -6.69
CA LEU A 19 -0.75 7.93 -7.39
C LEU A 19 -0.92 6.77 -8.37
N VAL A 20 -1.74 5.79 -8.01
CA VAL A 20 -2.00 4.60 -8.82
C VAL A 20 -3.18 4.90 -9.75
N LYS A 21 -2.96 4.80 -11.06
CA LYS A 21 -3.99 5.16 -12.06
C LYS A 21 -4.98 4.01 -12.33
N THR A 22 -5.62 3.52 -11.28
CA THR A 22 -6.62 2.44 -11.30
C THR A 22 -7.70 2.70 -10.24
N SER A 23 -8.79 1.95 -10.27
CA SER A 23 -9.82 2.00 -9.23
C SER A 23 -9.42 1.20 -7.99
N MET A 24 -10.11 1.41 -6.87
CA MET A 24 -9.94 0.54 -5.68
C MET A 24 -10.36 -0.91 -5.95
N GLU A 25 -11.23 -1.17 -6.90
CA GLU A 25 -11.72 -2.52 -7.24
C GLU A 25 -10.70 -3.32 -8.06
N GLU A 26 -9.84 -2.62 -8.81
CA GLU A 26 -8.85 -3.21 -9.71
C GLU A 26 -7.43 -3.23 -9.12
N ILE A 27 -7.20 -2.52 -8.01
CA ILE A 27 -5.87 -2.45 -7.41
C ILE A 27 -5.47 -3.79 -6.80
N THR A 28 -4.22 -4.18 -7.01
CA THR A 28 -3.62 -5.37 -6.41
C THR A 28 -2.34 -5.01 -5.67
N LEU A 29 -1.93 -5.88 -4.74
CA LEU A 29 -0.66 -5.70 -4.03
C LEU A 29 0.53 -5.67 -4.99
N SER A 30 0.52 -6.50 -6.04
CA SER A 30 1.56 -6.54 -7.06
C SER A 30 1.69 -5.23 -7.85
N ILE A 31 0.58 -4.51 -8.12
CA ILE A 31 0.64 -3.19 -8.75
C ILE A 31 1.37 -2.20 -7.83
N VAL A 32 1.11 -2.25 -6.53
CA VAL A 32 1.76 -1.38 -5.54
C VAL A 32 3.25 -1.69 -5.46
N GLU A 33 3.63 -2.96 -5.35
CA GLU A 33 5.03 -3.41 -5.32
C GLU A 33 5.80 -2.97 -6.55
N ALA A 34 5.25 -3.18 -7.76
CA ALA A 34 5.86 -2.76 -9.01
C ALA A 34 6.08 -1.23 -9.06
N MET A 35 5.11 -0.45 -8.57
CA MET A 35 5.24 1.01 -8.49
C MET A 35 6.29 1.45 -7.46
N ILE A 36 6.43 0.76 -6.33
CA ILE A 36 7.47 1.01 -5.35
C ILE A 36 8.84 0.68 -5.95
N CYS A 37 9.00 -0.48 -6.58
CA CYS A 37 10.21 -0.87 -7.30
C CYS A 37 10.62 0.20 -8.31
N LYS A 38 9.70 0.62 -9.18
CA LYS A 38 9.94 1.68 -10.15
C LYS A 38 10.35 3.00 -9.50
N LYS A 39 9.72 3.38 -8.37
CA LYS A 39 10.02 4.63 -7.66
C LYS A 39 11.43 4.63 -7.06
N PHE A 40 11.90 3.48 -6.58
CA PHE A 40 13.22 3.35 -5.94
C PHE A 40 14.30 2.77 -6.86
N GLY A 41 13.98 2.44 -8.11
CA GLY A 41 14.92 1.82 -9.05
C GLY A 41 15.32 0.40 -8.65
N LEU A 42 14.40 -0.36 -8.06
CA LEU A 42 14.61 -1.73 -7.60
C LEU A 42 14.14 -2.75 -8.64
N ASP A 43 14.75 -3.93 -8.65
CA ASP A 43 14.27 -5.08 -9.43
C ASP A 43 13.29 -5.91 -8.60
N GLU A 44 12.06 -6.02 -9.10
CA GLU A 44 10.95 -6.79 -8.52
C GLU A 44 11.32 -8.24 -8.20
N LYS A 45 12.26 -8.85 -8.94
CA LYS A 45 12.70 -10.23 -8.70
C LYS A 45 13.65 -10.39 -7.53
N THR A 46 14.21 -9.29 -7.04
CA THR A 46 15.29 -9.30 -6.03
C THR A 46 14.87 -8.71 -4.69
N VAL A 47 13.65 -8.16 -4.61
CA VAL A 47 13.15 -7.48 -3.44
C VAL A 47 11.97 -8.25 -2.85
N GLU A 48 12.03 -8.47 -1.55
CA GLU A 48 10.90 -8.94 -0.76
C GLU A 48 10.31 -7.74 -0.01
N PHE A 49 9.01 -7.50 -0.17
CA PHE A 49 8.32 -6.43 0.52
C PHE A 49 7.65 -6.93 1.81
N LYS A 50 7.69 -6.09 2.85
CA LYS A 50 6.92 -6.28 4.08
C LYS A 50 6.15 -5.02 4.36
N PHE A 51 4.84 -5.10 4.17
CA PHE A 51 3.94 -3.98 4.38
C PHE A 51 3.25 -4.11 5.72
N SER A 52 3.06 -2.98 6.39
CA SER A 52 2.27 -2.91 7.61
C SER A 52 1.57 -1.58 7.72
N TYR A 53 0.45 -1.56 8.44
CA TYR A 53 -0.35 -0.38 8.69
C TYR A 53 -0.89 -0.40 10.12
N ILE A 54 -1.22 0.77 10.65
CA ILE A 54 -2.00 0.87 11.90
C ILE A 54 -3.46 0.99 11.48
N PRO A 55 -4.33 0.02 11.80
CA PRO A 55 -5.74 0.09 11.45
C PRO A 55 -6.44 1.17 12.27
N LEU A 56 -7.44 1.83 11.68
CA LEU A 56 -8.33 2.75 12.39
C LEU A 56 -9.46 2.00 13.12
N LEU A 57 -9.13 0.89 13.77
CA LEU A 57 -10.07 0.06 14.52
C LEU A 57 -9.98 0.38 16.02
N VAL A 58 -11.12 0.61 16.66
CA VAL A 58 -11.17 0.91 18.10
C VAL A 58 -10.51 -0.21 18.90
N GLY A 59 -9.48 0.15 19.68
CA GLY A 59 -8.75 -0.79 20.54
C GLY A 59 -7.62 -1.54 19.84
N CYS A 60 -7.32 -1.25 18.56
CA CYS A 60 -6.15 -1.78 17.87
C CYS A 60 -5.11 -0.68 17.68
N GLU A 61 -4.04 -0.73 18.48
CA GLU A 61 -2.91 0.22 18.41
C GLU A 61 -1.65 -0.40 17.77
N GLU A 62 -1.75 -1.65 17.33
CA GLU A 62 -0.62 -2.42 16.80
C GLU A 62 -0.53 -2.31 15.27
N TYR A 63 0.68 -2.51 14.74
CA TYR A 63 0.88 -2.65 13.32
C TYR A 63 0.36 -4.01 12.84
N LEU A 64 -0.57 -3.99 11.89
CA LEU A 64 -1.02 -5.17 11.17
C LEU A 64 -0.24 -5.33 9.87
N THR A 65 0.02 -6.58 9.49
CA THR A 65 0.69 -6.90 8.22
C THR A 65 -0.32 -6.86 7.08
N VAL A 66 0.08 -6.34 5.92
CA VAL A 66 -0.67 -6.51 4.67
C VAL A 66 -0.07 -7.72 3.94
N SER A 67 -0.80 -8.84 3.94
CA SER A 67 -0.31 -10.12 3.44
C SER A 67 -0.76 -10.41 2.01
N ASP A 68 -1.92 -9.86 1.63
CA ASP A 68 -2.51 -10.05 0.31
C ASP A 68 -3.24 -8.79 -0.20
N THR A 69 -3.97 -8.94 -1.32
CA THR A 69 -4.72 -7.83 -1.92
C THR A 69 -5.97 -7.47 -1.12
N ASP A 70 -6.59 -8.41 -0.40
CA ASP A 70 -7.78 -8.13 0.38
C ASP A 70 -7.42 -7.26 1.59
N ASP A 71 -6.31 -7.57 2.27
CA ASP A 71 -5.76 -6.73 3.35
C ASP A 71 -5.48 -5.29 2.86
N LEU A 72 -4.91 -5.15 1.65
CA LEU A 72 -4.64 -3.85 1.03
C LEU A 72 -5.94 -3.09 0.78
N VAL A 73 -6.95 -3.75 0.22
CA VAL A 73 -8.24 -3.13 -0.09
C VAL A 73 -8.96 -2.73 1.19
N VAL A 74 -8.91 -3.54 2.26
CA VAL A 74 -9.47 -3.17 3.57
C VAL A 74 -8.77 -1.92 4.10
N TYR A 75 -7.43 -1.88 4.11
CA TYR A 75 -6.67 -0.69 4.49
C TYR A 75 -7.13 0.56 3.71
N LEU A 76 -7.22 0.46 2.39
CA LEU A 76 -7.61 1.57 1.53
C LEU A 76 -9.05 2.04 1.77
N ASN A 77 -9.98 1.15 2.08
CA ASN A 77 -11.37 1.50 2.40
C ASN A 77 -11.53 2.09 3.81
N THR A 78 -10.58 1.86 4.71
CA THR A 78 -10.61 2.43 6.06
C THR A 78 -10.05 3.86 6.14
N ILE A 79 -9.43 4.33 5.07
CA ILE A 79 -8.88 5.69 4.98
C ILE A 79 -9.92 6.56 4.23
N ASP A 80 -10.44 7.57 4.92
CA ASP A 80 -11.31 8.62 4.36
C ASP A 80 -10.64 9.43 3.23
#